data_AF-A0A6H2U0B2-F1
#
_entry.id   AF-A0A6H2U0B2-F1
#
_cell.length_a   1.000
_cell.length_b   1.000
_cell.length_c   1.000
_cell.angle_alpha   90.00
_cell.angle_beta   90.00
_cell.angle_gamma   90.00
#
_symmetry.space_group_name_H-M   'P 1'
#
loop_
_entity.id
_entity.type
_entity.pdbx_description
1 polymer ?
#
loop_
_entity_poly.entity_id
_entity_poly.type
_entity_poly.pdbx_seq_one_letter_code
_entity_poly.pdbx_strand_id
1 'polypeptide(L)'
;PGVFNSLTQLTSLDLNRNQLQALPAGVFDRLGSLQRFDLSNNQLKSVPNGAFARLLSLTHVWLHTNPWDCACSDILYLSRWISRNLAAVRDTNYKTDPDQPRCSGTNTPVRAVTEASTSPSKCP
;
A
#
# COMPACT_ATOMS: atom_id res chain seq x y z
N PRO A 1 16.40 -2.94 -8.90
CA PRO A 1 15.60 -1.68 -8.85
C PRO A 1 15.15 -1.28 -10.26
N GLY A 2 13.99 -0.63 -10.42
CA GLY A 2 13.53 -0.11 -11.71
C GLY A 2 12.95 -1.14 -12.70
N VAL A 3 12.54 -2.32 -12.22
CA VAL A 3 11.99 -3.40 -13.07
C VAL A 3 10.77 -2.97 -13.92
N PHE A 4 10.02 -1.96 -13.48
CA PHE A 4 8.85 -1.45 -14.19
C PHE A 4 9.11 -0.13 -14.94
N ASN A 5 10.35 0.38 -14.97
CA ASN A 5 10.63 1.73 -15.47
C ASN A 5 10.30 1.94 -16.95
N SER A 6 10.38 0.90 -17.78
CA SER A 6 10.04 0.96 -19.21
C SER A 6 8.54 0.80 -19.48
N LEU A 7 7.75 0.37 -18.48
CA LEU A 7 6.33 0.07 -18.64
C LEU A 7 5.46 1.31 -18.43
N THR A 8 5.81 2.42 -19.08
CA THR A 8 5.16 3.73 -18.84
C THR A 8 3.67 3.75 -19.22
N GLN A 9 3.25 2.86 -20.12
CA GLN A 9 1.86 2.73 -20.57
C GLN A 9 1.04 1.71 -19.74
N LEU A 10 1.62 1.13 -18.67
CA LEU A 10 0.94 0.11 -17.89
C LEU A 10 -0.29 0.69 -17.16
N THR A 11 -1.45 0.09 -17.37
CA THR A 11 -2.72 0.51 -16.74
C THR A 11 -3.18 -0.41 -15.62
N SER A 12 -2.70 -1.66 -15.61
CA SER A 12 -3.02 -2.66 -14.60
C SER A 12 -1.76 -3.41 -14.19
N LEU A 13 -1.53 -3.52 -12.89
CA LEU A 13 -0.43 -4.28 -12.30
C LEU A 13 -1.00 -5.18 -11.21
N ASP A 14 -0.87 -6.48 -11.37
CA ASP A 14 -1.28 -7.47 -10.39
C ASP A 14 -0.04 -8.15 -9.81
N LEU A 15 0.19 -7.95 -8.52
CA LEU A 15 1.25 -8.57 -7.73
C LEU A 15 0.66 -9.39 -6.57
N ASN A 16 -0.64 -9.69 -6.61
CA ASN A 16 -1.31 -10.39 -5.52
C ASN A 16 -0.83 -11.84 -5.38
N ARG A 17 -1.11 -12.44 -4.22
CA ARG A 17 -0.81 -13.86 -3.92
C ARG A 17 0.67 -14.22 -4.12
N ASN A 18 1.54 -13.31 -3.75
CA ASN A 18 2.98 -13.49 -3.74
C ASN A 18 3.50 -13.50 -2.29
N GLN A 19 4.82 -13.53 -2.14
CA GLN A 19 5.50 -13.50 -0.84
C GLN A 19 6.32 -12.22 -0.66
N LEU A 20 5.85 -11.10 -1.24
CA LEU A 20 6.57 -9.82 -1.15
C LEU A 20 6.62 -9.37 0.30
N GLN A 21 7.83 -9.21 0.84
CA GLN A 21 8.07 -8.73 2.21
C GLN A 21 8.36 -7.23 2.25
N ALA A 22 8.89 -6.69 1.14
CA ALA A 22 9.20 -5.28 0.97
C ALA A 22 9.09 -4.87 -0.50
N LEU A 23 8.95 -3.58 -0.74
CA LEU A 23 8.99 -2.97 -2.06
C LEU A 23 10.23 -2.06 -2.15
N PRO A 24 11.03 -2.11 -3.22
CA PRO A 24 12.12 -1.15 -3.38
C PRO A 24 11.58 0.28 -3.50
N ALA A 25 12.28 1.25 -2.90
CA ALA A 25 11.92 2.66 -3.05
C ALA A 25 11.90 3.07 -4.54
N GLY A 26 10.86 3.82 -4.94
CA GLY A 26 10.69 4.33 -6.30
C GLY A 26 10.38 3.28 -7.37
N VAL A 27 10.10 2.01 -7.01
CA VAL A 27 9.88 0.93 -7.98
C VAL A 27 8.69 1.17 -8.92
N PHE A 28 7.75 2.04 -8.55
CA PHE A 28 6.56 2.39 -9.36
C PHE A 28 6.58 3.82 -9.91
N ASP A 29 7.69 4.56 -9.80
CA ASP A 29 7.75 6.00 -10.10
C ASP A 29 7.44 6.36 -11.56
N ARG A 30 7.62 5.39 -12.48
CA ARG A 30 7.36 5.57 -13.92
C ARG A 30 5.95 5.16 -14.34
N LEU A 31 5.12 4.65 -13.43
CA LEU A 31 3.80 4.09 -13.73
C LEU A 31 2.67 5.14 -13.62
N GLY A 32 2.86 6.29 -14.25
CA GLY A 32 1.89 7.41 -14.17
C GLY A 32 0.50 7.09 -14.75
N SER A 33 0.42 6.15 -15.68
CA SER A 33 -0.83 5.68 -16.32
C SER A 33 -1.51 4.52 -15.58
N LEU A 34 -0.95 4.06 -14.45
CA LEU A 34 -1.48 2.91 -13.72
C LEU A 34 -2.81 3.26 -13.05
N GLN A 35 -3.84 2.46 -13.33
CA GLN A 35 -5.20 2.66 -12.85
C GLN A 35 -5.62 1.61 -11.81
N ARG A 36 -5.18 0.36 -12.01
CA ARG A 36 -5.48 -0.76 -11.12
C ARG A 36 -4.19 -1.37 -10.60
N PHE A 37 -4.08 -1.47 -9.28
CA PHE A 37 -2.90 -2.03 -8.64
C PHE A 37 -3.26 -2.99 -7.51
N ASP A 38 -2.97 -4.27 -7.67
CA ASP A 38 -3.23 -5.27 -6.63
C ASP A 38 -1.93 -5.69 -5.94
N LEU A 39 -1.82 -5.38 -4.65
CA LEU A 39 -0.74 -5.82 -3.74
C LEU A 39 -1.26 -6.76 -2.65
N SER A 40 -2.52 -7.18 -2.73
CA SER A 40 -3.15 -7.99 -1.69
C SER A 40 -2.52 -9.37 -1.57
N ASN A 41 -2.75 -10.04 -0.44
CA ASN A 41 -2.27 -11.41 -0.22
C ASN A 41 -0.73 -11.52 -0.40
N ASN A 42 0.00 -10.65 0.30
CA ASN A 42 1.45 -10.63 0.37
C ASN A 42 1.89 -10.55 1.84
N GLN A 43 3.19 -10.36 2.08
CA GLN A 43 3.80 -10.30 3.41
C GLN A 43 4.33 -8.90 3.74
N LEU A 44 3.75 -7.85 3.16
CA LEU A 44 4.17 -6.47 3.35
C LEU A 44 3.81 -6.00 4.77
N LYS A 45 4.80 -5.45 5.46
CA LYS A 45 4.62 -4.81 6.78
C LYS A 45 4.45 -3.30 6.67
N SER A 46 5.03 -2.69 5.65
CA SER A 46 4.92 -1.28 5.32
C SER A 46 5.15 -1.10 3.81
N VAL A 47 5.04 0.13 3.32
CA VAL A 47 5.52 0.49 1.98
C VAL A 47 6.48 1.67 2.11
N PRO A 48 7.48 1.82 1.22
CA PRO A 48 8.38 2.96 1.23
C PRO A 48 7.61 4.29 1.19
N ASN A 49 8.16 5.30 1.86
CA ASN A 49 7.62 6.65 1.76
C ASN A 49 7.59 7.09 0.28
N GLY A 50 6.44 7.57 -0.17
CA GLY A 50 6.24 8.00 -1.55
C GLY A 50 5.96 6.88 -2.54
N ALA A 51 5.83 5.61 -2.13
CA ALA A 51 5.64 4.47 -3.03
C ALA A 51 4.51 4.64 -4.07
N PHE A 52 3.47 5.42 -3.74
CA PHE A 52 2.31 5.68 -4.61
C PHE A 52 2.24 7.13 -5.10
N ALA A 53 3.25 7.97 -4.83
CA ALA A 53 3.21 9.40 -5.11
C ALA A 53 3.16 9.74 -6.62
N ARG A 54 3.64 8.83 -7.48
CA ARG A 54 3.65 8.99 -8.94
C ARG A 54 2.55 8.21 -9.67
N LEU A 55 1.69 7.51 -8.94
CA LEU A 55 0.56 6.77 -9.51
C LEU A 55 -0.63 7.72 -9.75
N LEU A 56 -0.44 8.70 -10.63
CA LEU A 56 -1.36 9.82 -10.83
C LEU A 56 -2.74 9.42 -11.37
N SER A 57 -2.83 8.26 -12.04
CA SER A 57 -4.07 7.75 -12.64
C SER A 57 -4.75 6.66 -11.78
N LEU A 58 -4.26 6.41 -10.56
CA LEU A 58 -4.70 5.26 -9.77
C LEU A 58 -6.14 5.45 -9.29
N THR A 59 -6.99 4.47 -9.59
CA THR A 59 -8.41 4.46 -9.21
C THR A 59 -8.81 3.25 -8.37
N HIS A 60 -8.03 2.17 -8.44
CA HIS A 60 -8.30 0.94 -7.69
C HIS A 60 -7.00 0.40 -7.12
N VAL A 61 -6.97 0.17 -5.81
CA VAL A 61 -5.88 -0.48 -5.12
C VAL A 61 -6.38 -1.51 -4.13
N TRP A 62 -5.77 -2.69 -4.14
CA TRP A 62 -6.03 -3.75 -3.18
C TRP A 62 -4.81 -3.92 -2.29
N LEU A 63 -5.01 -3.75 -0.98
CA LEU A 63 -3.96 -3.77 0.05
C LEU A 63 -4.29 -4.72 1.20
N HIS A 64 -5.46 -5.37 1.15
CA HIS A 64 -5.90 -6.32 2.16
C HIS A 64 -5.02 -7.57 2.19
N THR A 65 -5.14 -8.36 3.27
CA THR A 65 -4.36 -9.60 3.45
C THR A 65 -2.84 -9.34 3.33
N ASN A 66 -2.36 -8.32 4.04
CA ASN A 66 -0.95 -8.08 4.30
C ASN A 66 -0.78 -7.85 5.81
N PRO A 67 0.30 -8.34 6.43
CA PRO A 67 0.56 -8.18 7.86
C PRO A 67 1.10 -6.79 8.20
N TRP A 68 0.33 -5.73 7.94
CA TRP A 68 0.73 -4.35 8.15
C TRP A 68 1.18 -4.10 9.59
N ASP A 69 2.43 -3.69 9.79
CA ASP A 69 3.01 -3.38 11.08
C ASP A 69 2.67 -1.94 11.47
N CYS A 70 1.62 -1.80 12.27
CA CYS A 70 1.14 -0.50 12.72
C CYS A 70 1.82 0.02 13.99
N ALA A 71 2.78 -0.72 14.56
CA ALA A 71 3.56 -0.27 15.70
C ALA A 71 4.81 0.51 15.25
N CYS A 72 5.40 0.12 14.12
CA CYS A 72 6.48 0.82 13.46
C CYS A 72 6.01 2.13 12.79
N SER A 73 6.80 3.21 12.87
CA SER A 73 6.48 4.51 12.27
C SER A 73 6.47 4.52 10.73
N ASP A 74 7.07 3.53 10.07
CA ASP A 74 7.09 3.45 8.60
C ASP A 74 5.68 3.30 7.99
N ILE A 75 4.72 2.83 8.78
CA ILE A 75 3.32 2.71 8.37
C ILE A 75 2.65 4.07 8.09
N LEU A 76 3.18 5.17 8.64
CA LEU A 76 2.52 6.47 8.63
C LEU A 76 2.31 7.01 7.21
N TYR A 77 3.20 6.70 6.27
CA TYR A 77 2.98 7.04 4.88
C TYR A 77 1.71 6.38 4.33
N LEU A 78 1.58 5.06 4.54
CA LEU A 78 0.45 4.29 4.05
C LEU A 78 -0.86 4.73 4.71
N SER A 79 -0.86 4.92 6.03
CA SER A 79 -2.02 5.41 6.79
C SER A 79 -2.55 6.74 6.23
N ARG A 80 -1.65 7.71 6.05
CA ARG A 80 -2.00 9.03 5.50
C ARG A 80 -2.44 8.94 4.04
N TRP A 81 -1.78 8.09 3.24
CA TRP A 81 -2.14 7.90 1.84
C TRP A 81 -3.56 7.33 1.70
N ILE A 82 -3.90 6.28 2.46
CA ILE A 82 -5.25 5.70 2.45
C ILE A 82 -6.28 6.75 2.88
N SER A 83 -5.99 7.50 3.95
CA SER A 83 -6.87 8.56 4.46
C SER A 83 -7.19 9.65 3.43
N ARG A 84 -6.29 9.89 2.46
CA ARG A 84 -6.48 10.85 1.37
C ARG A 84 -7.08 10.24 0.10
N ASN A 85 -7.05 8.91 -0.04
CA ASN A 85 -7.45 8.18 -1.24
C ASN A 85 -8.52 7.13 -0.94
N LEU A 86 -9.49 7.46 -0.08
CA LEU A 86 -10.51 6.52 0.41
C LEU A 86 -11.24 5.80 -0.74
N ALA A 87 -11.60 6.55 -1.78
CA ALA A 87 -12.32 6.06 -2.94
C ALA A 87 -11.50 5.14 -3.86
N ALA A 88 -10.19 4.98 -3.64
CA ALA A 88 -9.34 4.10 -4.44
C ALA A 88 -9.18 2.69 -3.82
N VAL A 89 -9.35 2.55 -2.50
CA VAL A 89 -9.10 1.29 -1.80
C VAL A 89 -10.27 0.33 -1.98
N ARG A 90 -9.96 -0.95 -2.25
CA ARG A 90 -10.94 -2.00 -2.53
C ARG A 90 -10.85 -3.18 -1.57
N ASP A 91 -12.00 -3.79 -1.29
CA ASP A 91 -12.12 -5.06 -0.55
C ASP A 91 -11.96 -6.29 -1.46
N THR A 92 -12.07 -7.48 -0.87
CA THR A 92 -12.03 -8.78 -1.56
C THR A 92 -13.17 -8.98 -2.57
N ASN A 93 -14.23 -8.18 -2.49
CA ASN A 93 -15.39 -8.21 -3.38
C ASN A 93 -15.37 -7.06 -4.39
N TYR A 94 -14.22 -6.40 -4.58
CA TYR A 94 -14.04 -5.28 -5.50
C TYR A 94 -14.87 -4.03 -5.15
N LYS A 95 -15.41 -3.94 -3.93
CA LYS A 95 -16.15 -2.77 -3.42
C LYS A 95 -15.19 -1.78 -2.76
N THR A 96 -15.57 -0.51 -2.75
CA THR A 96 -14.82 0.53 -2.03
C THR A 96 -14.88 0.27 -0.53
N ASP A 97 -13.72 0.01 0.07
CA ASP A 97 -13.58 -0.20 1.51
C ASP A 97 -12.18 0.25 1.98
N PRO A 98 -12.04 1.49 2.48
CA PRO A 98 -10.77 1.99 2.96
C PRO A 98 -10.34 1.40 4.32
N ASP A 99 -11.19 0.60 4.98
CA ASP A 99 -10.89 -0.05 6.26
C ASP A 99 -10.32 -1.48 6.11
N GLN A 100 -10.30 -2.03 4.89
CA GLN A 100 -9.79 -3.38 4.62
C GLN A 100 -8.29 -3.59 4.87
N PRO A 101 -7.39 -2.62 4.63
CA PRO A 101 -6.01 -2.75 5.08
C PRO A 101 -5.99 -2.70 6.61
N ARG A 102 -5.67 -3.82 7.25
CA ARG A 102 -5.78 -4.01 8.70
C ARG A 102 -4.39 -4.21 9.32
N CYS A 103 -4.20 -3.60 10.48
CA CYS A 103 -3.00 -3.76 11.30
C CYS A 103 -2.87 -5.19 11.82
N SER A 104 -1.67 -5.75 11.67
CA SER A 104 -1.31 -7.03 12.28
C SER A 104 -1.42 -6.94 13.80
N GLY A 105 -2.05 -7.94 14.43
CA GLY A 105 -2.22 -8.04 15.88
C GLY A 105 -3.43 -7.30 16.46
N THR A 106 -3.76 -6.09 15.99
CA THR A 106 -4.90 -5.31 16.52
C THR A 106 -6.15 -5.39 15.66
N ASN A 107 -6.03 -5.78 14.38
CA ASN A 107 -7.12 -5.77 13.40
C ASN A 107 -7.81 -4.39 13.24
N THR A 108 -7.14 -3.31 13.63
CA THR A 108 -7.61 -1.94 13.41
C THR A 108 -7.30 -1.52 11.97
N PRO A 109 -8.11 -0.65 11.34
CA PRO A 109 -7.78 -0.11 10.03
C PRO A 109 -6.44 0.63 10.01
N VAL A 110 -5.60 0.39 9.02
CA VAL A 110 -4.31 1.08 8.85
C VAL A 110 -4.51 2.59 8.76
N ARG A 111 -5.59 3.06 8.11
CA ARG A 111 -5.90 4.49 7.98
C ARG A 111 -6.18 5.20 9.31
N ALA A 112 -6.49 4.46 10.36
CA ALA A 112 -6.75 5.02 11.68
C ALA A 112 -5.47 5.22 12.51
N VAL A 113 -4.31 4.74 12.02
CA VAL A 113 -3.02 4.83 12.71
C VAL A 113 -2.49 6.26 12.65
N THR A 114 -2.05 6.77 13.79
CA THR A 114 -1.46 8.12 13.93
C THR A 114 -0.06 8.04 14.52
N GLU A 115 0.68 9.15 14.51
CA GLU A 115 2.03 9.23 15.08
C GLU A 115 2.04 8.81 16.57
N ALA A 116 1.01 9.20 17.33
CA ALA A 116 0.89 8.91 18.74
C ALA A 116 0.84 7.41 19.08
N SER A 117 0.43 6.55 18.13
CA SER A 117 0.35 5.10 18.31
C SER A 117 1.55 4.34 17.75
N THR A 118 2.51 5.04 17.14
CA THR A 118 3.68 4.43 16.46
C THR A 118 5.00 4.84 17.12
N SER A 119 6.08 4.12 16.83
CA SER A 119 7.44 4.53 17.23
C SER A 119 8.51 4.03 16.26
N PRO A 120 9.53 4.83 15.92
CA PRO A 120 10.70 4.37 15.17
C PRO A 120 11.46 3.23 15.87
N SER A 121 11.45 3.21 17.22
CA SER A 121 12.10 2.15 18.01
C SER A 121 11.43 0.78 17.89
N LYS A 122 10.21 0.73 17.33
CA LYS A 122 9.45 -0.51 17.08
C LYS A 122 9.57 -0.98 15.63
N CYS A 123 10.40 -0.33 14.83
CA CYS A 123 10.70 -0.76 13.47
C CYS A 123 11.81 -1.83 13.47
N PRO A 124 11.77 -2.78 12.52
CA PRO A 124 12.80 -3.80 12.36
C PRO A 124 14.17 -3.25 11.93
#